data_AF-A0A7C7ZBP7-F1
#
_entry.id   AF-A0A7C7ZBP7-F1
#
_cell.length_a   1.000
_cell.length_b   1.000
_cell.length_c   1.000
_cell.angle_alpha   90.00
_cell.angle_beta   90.00
_cell.angle_gamma   90.00
#
_symmetry.space_group_name_H-M   'P 1'
#
loop_
_entity.id
_entity.type
_entity.pdbx_description
1 polymer ?
#
loop_
_entity_poly.entity_id
_entity_poly.type
_entity_poly.pdbx_seq_one_letter_code
_entity_poly.pdbx_strand_id
1 'polypeptide(L)'
;MAENEVDSEGSDNAPPMFDKKEETEAAFWRLKKASDKSREERVKRVLAQESEGLLTTLGRVTFISACIVFDGVFLMGIPISMGRTLAAWSLYAVLLVAAIKLQYDLYGKWFDVDISQMDFDQQ
;
A
#
# COMPACT_ATOMS: atom_id res chain seq x y z
N MET A 1 17.63 42.21 75.80
CA MET A 1 17.06 42.99 74.69
C MET A 1 16.68 41.99 73.63
N ALA A 2 15.38 41.83 73.40
CA ALA A 2 14.79 41.08 72.30
C ALA A 2 14.63 42.01 71.09
N GLU A 3 14.22 41.43 69.96
CA GLU A 3 13.91 42.03 68.64
C GLU A 3 15.13 42.09 67.70
N ASN A 4 15.08 41.69 66.42
CA ASN A 4 13.96 41.40 65.53
C ASN A 4 14.42 40.50 64.36
N GLU A 5 13.49 39.74 63.80
CA GLU A 5 13.63 38.89 62.63
C GLU A 5 13.95 39.69 61.35
N VAL A 6 14.78 39.13 60.47
CA VAL A 6 14.65 39.34 59.02
C VAL A 6 14.85 38.00 58.34
N ASP A 7 13.71 37.41 57.97
CA ASP A 7 13.58 36.37 56.97
C ASP A 7 14.39 36.69 55.72
N SER A 8 15.17 35.71 55.27
CA SER A 8 15.47 35.57 53.86
C SER A 8 15.12 34.14 53.50
N GLU A 9 13.82 33.92 53.27
CA GLU A 9 13.27 32.81 52.49
C GLU A 9 13.94 32.78 51.11
N GLY A 10 15.14 32.22 51.05
CA GLY A 10 15.73 31.69 49.84
C GLY A 10 15.15 30.30 49.65
N SER A 11 14.01 30.23 48.97
CA SER A 11 13.43 28.98 48.50
C SER A 11 14.49 28.26 47.64
N ASP A 12 15.22 27.33 48.24
CA ASP A 12 15.96 26.28 47.52
C ASP A 12 14.95 25.24 47.01
N ASN A 13 13.98 25.72 46.22
CA ASN A 13 13.26 24.90 45.26
C ASN A 13 14.16 24.70 44.04
N ALA A 14 15.39 24.23 44.25
CA ALA A 14 16.12 23.58 43.18
C ALA A 14 15.29 22.34 42.85
N PRO A 15 14.73 22.20 41.64
CA PRO A 15 14.00 21.00 41.27
C PRO A 15 14.91 19.80 41.56
N PRO A 16 14.38 18.69 42.12
CA PRO A 16 15.20 17.54 42.47
C PRO A 16 16.06 17.21 41.25
N MET A 17 17.39 17.34 41.39
CA MET A 17 18.29 16.97 40.29
C MET A 17 18.05 15.50 40.01
N PHE A 18 17.32 15.22 38.93
CA PHE A 18 17.12 13.87 38.43
C PHE A 18 18.49 13.21 38.24
N ASP A 19 18.61 11.95 38.65
CA ASP A 19 19.87 11.22 38.51
C ASP A 19 20.27 11.19 37.03
N LYS A 20 21.40 11.82 36.70
CA LYS A 20 21.91 11.93 35.33
C LYS A 20 21.96 10.57 34.64
N LYS A 21 22.19 9.48 35.39
CA LYS A 21 22.20 8.12 34.84
C LYS A 21 20.82 7.69 34.37
N GLU A 22 19.79 7.93 35.18
CA GLU A 22 18.40 7.57 34.87
C GLU A 22 17.87 8.37 33.67
N GLU A 23 18.19 9.66 33.58
CA GLU A 23 17.82 10.48 32.43
C GLU A 23 18.52 10.02 31.14
N THR A 24 19.79 9.63 31.23
CA THR A 24 20.57 9.14 30.09
C THR A 24 20.06 7.78 29.60
N GLU A 25 19.71 6.88 30.52
CA GLU A 25 19.08 5.60 30.16
C GLU A 25 17.69 5.81 29.55
N ALA A 26 16.87 6.70 30.12
CA ALA A 26 15.57 7.03 29.56
C ALA A 26 15.70 7.67 28.16
N ALA A 27 16.70 8.52 27.94
CA ALA A 27 17.02 9.09 26.62
C ALA A 27 17.48 8.00 25.64
N PHE A 28 18.32 7.06 26.10
CA PHE A 28 18.79 5.93 25.30
C PHE A 28 17.63 5.04 24.85
N TRP A 29 16.69 4.69 25.74
CA TRP A 29 15.52 3.90 25.39
C TRP A 29 14.56 4.61 24.43
N ARG A 30 14.42 5.94 24.55
CA ARG A 30 13.67 6.74 23.57
C ARG A 30 14.33 6.73 22.20
N LEU A 31 15.65 6.92 22.15
CA LEU A 31 16.41 6.87 20.91
C LEU A 31 16.35 5.49 20.26
N LYS A 32 16.49 4.43 21.07
CA LYS A 32 16.36 3.04 20.61
C LYS A 32 14.99 2.76 20.03
N LYS A 33 13.91 3.13 20.74
CA LYS A 33 12.54 2.96 20.23
C LYS A 33 12.29 3.72 18.93
N ALA A 34 12.83 4.93 18.80
CA ALA A 34 12.76 5.69 17.56
C ALA A 34 13.57 5.04 16.42
N SER A 35 14.74 4.48 16.74
CA SER A 35 15.57 3.75 15.78
C SER A 35 14.88 2.46 15.30
N ASP A 36 14.36 1.66 16.22
CA ASP A 36 13.66 0.41 15.91
C ASP A 36 12.43 0.68 15.03
N LYS A 37 11.64 1.70 15.37
CA LYS A 37 10.52 2.16 14.53
C LYS A 37 10.96 2.56 13.12
N SER A 38 12.07 3.29 13.01
CA SER A 38 12.60 3.68 11.69
C SER A 38 13.09 2.48 10.87
N ARG A 39 13.61 1.43 11.52
CA ARG A 39 14.02 0.19 10.84
C ARG A 39 12.82 -0.59 10.35
N GLU A 40 11.78 -0.73 11.17
CA GLU A 40 10.54 -1.39 10.80
C GLU A 40 9.85 -0.68 9.63
N GLU A 41 9.76 0.64 9.64
CA GLU A 41 9.18 1.42 8.53
C GLU A 41 9.96 1.24 7.21
N ARG A 42 11.30 1.14 7.28
CA ARG A 42 12.14 0.88 6.10
C ARG A 42 11.92 -0.52 5.55
N VAL A 43 11.86 -1.53 6.42
CA VAL A 43 11.60 -2.92 6.02
C VAL A 43 10.21 -3.05 5.44
N LYS A 44 9.19 -2.46 6.07
CA LYS A 44 7.80 -2.42 5.57
C LYS A 44 7.71 -1.77 4.19
N ARG A 45 8.45 -0.67 3.95
CA ARG A 45 8.50 -0.02 2.64
C ARG A 45 9.12 -0.92 1.56
N VAL A 46 10.21 -1.61 1.87
CA VAL A 46 10.88 -2.52 0.92
C VAL A 46 9.98 -3.71 0.59
N LEU A 47 9.37 -4.33 1.61
CA LEU A 47 8.45 -5.45 1.42
C LEU A 47 7.19 -5.05 0.64
N ALA A 48 6.63 -3.87 0.89
CA ALA A 48 5.50 -3.36 0.10
C ALA A 48 5.89 -3.17 -1.37
N GLN A 49 7.11 -2.70 -1.64
CA GLN A 49 7.61 -2.50 -3.01
C GLN A 49 7.99 -3.81 -3.72
N GLU A 50 8.33 -4.86 -2.97
CA GLU A 50 8.60 -6.21 -3.49
C GLU A 50 7.32 -7.04 -3.67
N SER A 51 6.27 -6.74 -2.89
CA SER A 51 4.97 -7.43 -2.94
C SER A 51 4.19 -7.18 -4.24
N GLU A 52 4.38 -6.01 -4.88
CA GLU A 52 3.95 -5.82 -6.26
C GLU A 52 4.98 -6.44 -7.20
N GLY A 53 4.84 -7.76 -7.41
CA GLY A 53 5.69 -8.49 -8.34
C GLY A 53 5.67 -7.81 -9.71
N LEU A 54 6.84 -7.41 -10.20
CA LEU A 54 7.03 -6.77 -11.51
C LEU A 54 6.40 -7.60 -12.66
N LEU A 55 6.32 -8.92 -12.46
CA LEU A 55 5.63 -9.89 -13.32
C LEU A 55 4.11 -9.70 -13.37
N THR A 56 3.48 -9.36 -12.26
CA THR A 56 2.05 -9.03 -12.19
C THR A 56 1.76 -7.74 -12.95
N THR A 57 2.57 -6.70 -12.72
CA THR A 57 2.35 -5.40 -13.36
C THR A 57 2.54 -5.49 -14.88
N LEU A 58 3.62 -6.15 -15.33
CA LEU A 58 3.82 -6.42 -16.76
C LEU A 58 2.78 -7.37 -17.32
N GLY A 59 2.43 -8.43 -16.58
CA GLY A 59 1.41 -9.40 -16.99
C GLY A 59 0.04 -8.77 -17.20
N ARG A 60 -0.39 -7.83 -16.34
CA ARG A 60 -1.64 -7.08 -16.49
C ARG A 60 -1.66 -6.25 -17.77
N VAL A 61 -0.57 -5.54 -18.05
CA VAL A 61 -0.45 -4.72 -19.27
C VAL A 61 -0.46 -5.59 -20.52
N THR A 62 0.27 -6.71 -20.52
CA THR A 62 0.30 -7.66 -21.64
C THR A 62 -1.05 -8.36 -21.83
N PHE A 63 -1.76 -8.69 -20.76
CA PHE A 63 -3.07 -9.30 -20.84
C PHE A 63 -4.09 -8.34 -21.45
N ILE A 64 -4.17 -7.10 -20.95
CA ILE A 64 -5.09 -6.09 -21.46
C ILE A 64 -4.78 -5.78 -22.93
N SER A 65 -3.50 -5.68 -23.31
CA SER A 65 -3.14 -5.45 -24.71
C SER A 65 -3.55 -6.61 -25.62
N ALA A 66 -3.39 -7.85 -25.17
CA ALA A 66 -3.89 -9.02 -25.89
C ALA A 66 -5.42 -9.02 -26.03
N CYS A 67 -6.15 -8.65 -24.97
CA CYS A 67 -7.62 -8.51 -25.02
C CYS A 67 -8.07 -7.46 -26.04
N ILE A 68 -7.43 -6.29 -26.07
CA ILE A 68 -7.76 -5.23 -27.05
C ILE A 68 -7.50 -5.71 -28.49
N VAL A 69 -6.38 -6.40 -28.72
CA VAL A 69 -6.07 -6.96 -30.04
C VAL A 69 -7.08 -8.04 -30.43
N PHE A 70 -7.44 -8.94 -29.50
CA PHE A 70 -8.45 -9.95 -29.76
C PHE A 70 -9.82 -9.32 -30.07
N ASP A 71 -10.28 -8.38 -29.25
CA ASP A 71 -11.59 -7.74 -29.45
C ASP A 71 -11.63 -6.88 -30.71
N GLY A 72 -10.56 -6.14 -30.99
CA GLY A 72 -10.48 -5.28 -32.17
C GLY A 72 -10.23 -6.04 -33.48
N VAL A 73 -9.39 -7.07 -33.48
CA VAL A 73 -8.97 -7.75 -34.71
C VAL A 73 -9.79 -9.02 -34.96
N PHE A 74 -9.97 -9.88 -33.95
CA PHE A 74 -10.70 -11.13 -34.13
C PHE A 74 -12.21 -10.90 -34.23
N LEU A 75 -12.81 -10.17 -33.27
CA LEU A 75 -14.27 -9.97 -33.32
C LEU A 75 -14.70 -9.12 -34.52
N MET A 76 -13.88 -8.16 -34.96
CA MET A 76 -14.20 -7.36 -36.15
C MET A 76 -14.17 -8.16 -37.46
N GLY A 77 -13.54 -9.35 -37.48
CA GLY A 77 -13.62 -10.29 -38.59
C GLY A 77 -15.04 -10.81 -38.85
N ILE A 78 -15.89 -10.86 -37.82
CA ILE A 78 -17.28 -11.35 -37.92
C ILE A 78 -18.15 -10.45 -38.80
N PRO A 79 -18.28 -9.14 -38.54
CA PRO A 79 -19.06 -8.26 -39.42
C PRO A 79 -18.45 -8.12 -40.81
N ILE A 80 -17.13 -8.24 -40.97
CA ILE A 80 -16.46 -8.14 -42.27
C ILE A 80 -16.78 -9.36 -43.15
N SER A 81 -16.65 -10.58 -42.59
CA SER A 81 -16.94 -11.83 -43.32
C SER A 81 -18.42 -12.00 -43.67
N MET A 82 -19.32 -11.45 -42.85
CA MET A 82 -20.77 -11.60 -42.99
C MET A 82 -21.43 -10.43 -43.76
N GLY A 83 -20.63 -9.67 -44.52
CA GLY A 83 -21.12 -8.64 -45.43
C GLY A 83 -21.62 -7.35 -44.78
N ARG A 84 -21.19 -7.06 -43.54
CA ARG A 84 -21.55 -5.83 -42.79
C ARG A 84 -23.05 -5.63 -42.57
N THR A 85 -23.82 -6.72 -42.52
CA THR A 85 -25.26 -6.69 -42.27
C THR A 85 -25.59 -6.27 -40.83
N LEU A 86 -26.79 -5.72 -40.60
CA LEU A 86 -27.27 -5.35 -39.25
C LEU A 86 -27.22 -6.53 -38.26
N ALA A 87 -27.52 -7.74 -38.73
CA ALA A 87 -27.44 -8.96 -37.94
C ALA A 87 -25.99 -9.31 -37.54
N ALA A 88 -25.01 -9.03 -38.40
CA ALA A 88 -23.61 -9.26 -38.08
C ALA A 88 -23.09 -8.27 -37.03
N TRP A 89 -23.56 -7.01 -37.09
CA TRP A 89 -23.27 -6.00 -36.05
C TRP A 89 -23.93 -6.33 -34.72
N SER A 90 -25.18 -6.83 -34.71
CA SER A 90 -25.83 -7.26 -33.48
C SER A 90 -25.14 -8.48 -32.87
N LEU A 91 -24.75 -9.46 -33.69
CA LEU A 91 -23.98 -10.62 -33.25
C LEU A 91 -22.62 -10.22 -32.68
N TYR A 92 -21.91 -9.30 -33.34
CA TYR A 92 -20.65 -8.72 -32.85
C TYR A 92 -20.82 -8.08 -31.48
N ALA A 93 -21.85 -7.24 -31.30
CA ALA A 93 -22.09 -6.55 -30.02
C ALA A 93 -22.34 -7.54 -28.87
N VAL A 94 -23.15 -8.58 -29.11
CA VAL A 94 -23.43 -9.63 -28.12
C VAL A 94 -22.15 -10.39 -27.76
N LEU A 95 -21.35 -10.78 -28.75
CA LEU A 95 -20.08 -11.48 -28.53
C LEU A 95 -19.07 -10.60 -27.80
N LEU A 96 -19.00 -9.32 -28.11
CA LEU A 96 -18.11 -8.36 -27.46
C LEU A 96 -18.47 -8.20 -25.98
N VAL A 97 -19.75 -8.06 -25.64
CA VAL A 97 -20.19 -7.99 -24.23
C VAL A 97 -19.84 -9.28 -23.49
N ALA A 98 -20.04 -10.44 -24.13
CA ALA A 98 -19.68 -11.73 -23.54
C ALA A 98 -18.16 -11.86 -23.33
N ALA A 99 -17.36 -11.46 -24.32
CA ALA A 99 -15.90 -11.46 -24.26
C ALA A 99 -15.40 -10.57 -23.12
N ILE A 100 -15.90 -9.33 -23.02
CA ILE A 100 -15.52 -8.40 -21.95
C ILE A 100 -15.84 -8.99 -20.57
N LYS A 101 -17.01 -9.60 -20.38
CA LYS A 101 -17.34 -10.23 -19.09
C LYS A 101 -16.43 -11.39 -18.75
N LEU A 102 -16.09 -12.22 -19.74
CA LEU A 102 -15.17 -13.33 -19.55
C LEU A 102 -13.74 -12.84 -19.27
N GLN A 103 -13.28 -11.82 -19.99
CA GLN A 103 -11.99 -11.18 -19.75
C GLN A 103 -11.91 -10.56 -18.37
N TYR A 104 -13.00 -9.93 -17.89
CA TYR A 104 -13.06 -9.36 -16.55
C TYR A 104 -12.96 -10.43 -15.46
N ASP A 105 -13.71 -11.53 -15.60
CA ASP A 105 -13.63 -12.66 -14.66
C ASP A 105 -12.26 -13.34 -14.68
N LEU A 106 -11.69 -13.56 -15.87
CA LEU A 106 -10.33 -14.11 -16.01
C LEU A 106 -9.30 -13.16 -15.41
N TYR A 107 -9.39 -11.86 -15.70
CA TYR A 107 -8.47 -10.87 -15.16
C TYR A 107 -8.53 -10.85 -13.63
N GLY A 108 -9.74 -10.86 -13.09
CA GLY A 108 -9.98 -10.96 -11.66
C GLY A 108 -9.32 -12.20 -11.07
N LYS A 109 -9.52 -13.38 -11.66
CA LYS A 109 -8.98 -14.65 -11.12
C LYS A 109 -7.48 -14.85 -11.30
N TRP A 110 -6.90 -14.33 -12.39
CA TRP A 110 -5.49 -14.54 -12.73
C TRP A 110 -4.57 -13.48 -12.13
N PHE A 111 -5.11 -12.28 -11.92
CA PHE A 111 -4.39 -11.14 -11.33
C PHE A 111 -4.97 -10.70 -10.00
N ASP A 112 -5.77 -11.55 -9.33
CA ASP A 112 -6.09 -11.39 -7.91
C ASP A 112 -4.77 -11.47 -7.16
N VAL A 113 -4.19 -10.31 -6.90
CA VAL A 113 -3.05 -10.21 -6.00
C VAL A 113 -3.68 -10.30 -4.64
N ASP A 114 -3.43 -11.40 -3.97
CA ASP A 114 -3.87 -11.64 -2.61
C ASP A 114 -3.11 -10.68 -1.67
N ILE A 115 -3.59 -9.43 -1.60
CA ILE A 115 -3.06 -8.40 -0.67
C ILE A 115 -3.27 -8.86 0.78
N SER A 116 -4.08 -9.90 1.03
CA SER A 116 -4.31 -10.48 2.35
C SER A 116 -3.06 -11.13 2.97
N GLN A 117 -2.02 -11.46 2.19
CA GLN A 117 -0.74 -11.93 2.74
C GLN A 117 0.12 -10.81 3.35
N MET A 118 -0.25 -9.55 3.17
CA MET A 118 0.39 -8.44 3.87
C MET A 118 -0.30 -8.26 5.23
N ASP A 119 -0.09 -9.24 6.12
CA ASP A 119 -0.44 -9.12 7.54
C ASP A 119 0.53 -8.12 8.19
N PHE A 120 0.05 -6.89 8.37
CA PHE A 120 0.78 -5.82 9.02
C PHE A 120 0.59 -5.77 10.54
N ASP A 121 -0.20 -6.71 11.10
CA ASP A 121 -0.66 -6.70 12.48
C ASP A 121 -0.11 -7.89 13.30
N GLN A 122 1.11 -8.36 12.99
CA GLN A 122 1.81 -9.25 13.92
C GLN A 122 2.55 -8.41 14.99
N GLN A 123 1.88 -8.32 16.15
CA GLN A 123 2.24 -7.67 17.43
C GLN A 123 3.73 -7.71 17.83
#